data_AF-Q47ZY7-F1
#
_entry.id   AF-Q47ZY7-F1
#
_cell.length_a   1.000
_cell.length_b   1.000
_cell.length_c   1.000
_cell.angle_alpha   90.00
_cell.angle_beta   90.00
_cell.angle_gamma   90.00
#
_symmetry.space_group_name_H-M   'P 1'
#
loop_
_entity.id
_entity.type
_entity.pdbx_description
1 polymer ?
#
loop_
_entity_poly.entity_id
_entity_poly.type
_entity_poly.pdbx_seq_one_letter_code
_entity_poly.pdbx_strand_id
1 'polypeptide(L)' 'MNSEQKKVLVKVILTLQSDHHGCKEEAINMAKEALGIEVEHNSIREMINVVSEEQIDKYMALI' A
#
# COMPACT_ATOMS: atom_id res chain seq x y z
N MET A 1 -13.63 2.47 10.93
CA MET A 1 -12.66 2.77 9.85
C MET A 1 -13.44 3.09 8.60
N ASN A 2 -13.21 4.24 7.96
CA ASN A 2 -13.92 4.63 6.73
C ASN A 2 -13.38 3.86 5.50
N SER A 3 -14.06 3.98 4.35
CA SER A 3 -13.70 3.24 3.13
C SER A 3 -12.27 3.54 2.67
N GLU A 4 -11.84 4.80 2.75
CA GLU A 4 -10.48 5.22 2.36
C GLU A 4 -9.40 4.58 3.25
N GLN A 5 -9.62 4.57 4.57
CA GLN A 5 -8.72 3.93 5.52
C GLN A 5 -8.65 2.41 5.30
N LYS A 6 -9.78 1.76 4.97
CA LYS A 6 -9.79 0.34 4.56
C LYS A 6 -8.95 0.12 3.30
N LYS A 7 -9.11 0.98 2.28
CA LYS A 7 -8.37 0.89 1.02
C LYS A 7 -6.86 1.01 1.23
N VAL A 8 -6.41 1.94 2.07
CA VAL A 8 -4.99 2.06 2.41
C VAL A 8 -4.48 0.83 3.14
N LEU A 9 -5.22 0.32 4.12
CA LEU A 9 -4.81 -0.90 4.83
C LEU A 9 -4.70 -2.09 3.87
N VAL A 10 -5.62 -2.24 2.92
CA VAL A 10 -5.55 -3.25 1.87
C VAL A 10 -4.30 -3.07 1.00
N LYS A 11 -3.98 -1.83 0.58
CA LYS A 11 -2.74 -1.54 -0.15
C LYS A 11 -1.50 -1.97 0.63
N VAL A 12 -1.41 -1.60 1.91
CA VAL A 12 -0.30 -2.00 2.80
C VAL A 12 -0.16 -3.52 2.87
N ILE A 13 -1.26 -4.25 3.07
CA ILE A 13 -1.25 -5.72 3.13
C ILE A 13 -0.78 -6.32 1.81
N LEU A 14 -1.35 -5.89 0.69
CA LEU A 14 -1.01 -6.41 -0.64
C LEU A 14 0.44 -6.10 -1.01
N THR A 15 0.94 -4.91 -0.68
CA THR A 15 2.35 -4.54 -0.87
C THR A 15 3.26 -5.49 -0.09
N LEU A 16 2.96 -5.76 1.19
CA LEU A 16 3.74 -6.70 2.00
C LEU A 16 3.70 -8.14 1.48
N GLN A 17 2.61 -8.54 0.82
CA GLN A 17 2.45 -9.88 0.22
C GLN A 17 3.17 -10.04 -1.12
N SER A 18 3.53 -8.96 -1.81
CA SER A 18 4.24 -9.03 -3.09
C SER A 18 5.64 -9.65 -2.98
N ASP A 19 6.25 -9.62 -1.78
CA ASP A 19 7.62 -10.10 -1.50
C ASP A 19 8.70 -9.53 -2.45
N HIS A 20 8.42 -8.38 -3.08
CA HIS A 20 9.37 -7.66 -3.91
C HIS A 20 10.41 -6.90 -3.07
N HIS A 21 11.52 -6.52 -3.71
CA HIS A 21 12.53 -5.69 -3.05
C HIS A 21 11.93 -4.37 -2.57
N GLY A 22 12.21 -3.99 -1.32
CA GLY A 22 11.72 -2.74 -0.75
C GLY A 22 10.23 -2.72 -0.36
N CYS A 23 9.49 -3.83 -0.49
CA CYS A 23 8.06 -3.88 -0.18
C CYS A 23 7.73 -3.47 1.27
N LYS A 24 8.57 -3.82 2.23
CA LYS A 24 8.40 -3.46 3.65
C LYS A 24 8.52 -1.95 3.86
N GLU A 25 9.52 -1.34 3.24
CA GLU A 25 9.72 0.12 3.35
C GLU A 25 8.57 0.86 2.68
N GLU A 26 8.14 0.38 1.50
CA GLU A 26 7.02 0.95 0.77
C GLU A 26 5.70 0.87 1.56
N ALA A 27 5.42 -0.29 2.17
CA ALA A 27 4.25 -0.47 3.03
C ALA A 27 4.26 0.46 4.26
N ILE A 28 5.44 0.66 4.87
CA ILE A 28 5.61 1.61 5.98
C ILE A 28 5.34 3.04 5.51
N ASN A 29 5.82 3.40 4.33
CA ASN A 29 5.66 4.73 3.75
C ASN A 29 4.18 5.03 3.46
N MET A 30 3.45 4.11 2.83
CA MET A 30 2.00 4.23 2.64
C MET A 30 1.25 4.43 3.99
N ALA A 31 1.66 3.71 5.04
CA ALA A 31 1.06 3.86 6.36
C ALA A 31 1.38 5.22 7.01
N LYS A 32 2.62 5.72 6.84
CA LYS A 32 3.02 7.06 7.32
C LYS A 32 2.23 8.17 6.64
N GLU A 33 2.11 8.12 5.32
CA GLU A 33 1.33 9.10 4.57
C GLU A 33 -0.14 9.13 4.99
N ALA A 34 -0.73 7.96 5.26
CA ALA A 34 -2.10 7.85 5.77
C ALA A 34 -2.29 8.45 7.16
N LEU A 35 -1.22 8.59 7.93
CA LEU A 35 -1.17 9.28 9.22
C LEU A 35 -0.82 10.77 9.08
N GLY A 36 -0.63 11.28 7.86
CA GLY A 36 -0.25 12.67 7.59
C GLY A 36 1.24 12.95 7.80
N ILE A 37 2.09 11.92 7.84
CA ILE A 37 3.54 12.05 7.96
C ILE A 37 4.14 12.16 6.57
N GLU A 38 4.95 13.19 6.34
CA GLU A 38 5.68 13.38 5.08
C GLU A 38 6.75 12.29 4.91
N VAL A 39 6.89 11.80 3.69
CA VAL A 39 7.80 10.71 3.33
C VAL A 39 8.59 11.10 2.09
N GLU A 40 9.87 10.72 2.06
CA GLU A 40 10.68 10.82 0.86
C GLU A 40 10.34 9.70 -0.13
N HIS A 41 9.89 10.11 -1.31
CA HIS A 41 9.48 9.21 -2.38
C HIS A 41 10.67 8.62 -3.13
N ASN A 42 10.54 7.36 -3.51
CA ASN A 42 11.51 6.66 -4.36
C ASN A 42 10.77 6.01 -5.52
N SER A 43 10.85 6.65 -6.69
CA SER A 43 10.10 6.26 -7.89
C SER A 43 10.38 4.83 -8.34
N ILE A 44 11.59 4.31 -8.14
CA ILE A 44 11.92 2.92 -8.50
C ILE A 44 11.21 1.95 -7.56
N ARG A 45 11.26 2.21 -6.24
CA ARG A 45 10.61 1.35 -5.24
C ARG A 45 9.10 1.34 -5.40
N GLU A 46 8.52 2.52 -5.63
CA GLU A 46 7.07 2.67 -5.86
C GLU A 46 6.63 1.91 -7.13
N MET A 47 7.41 2.01 -8.21
CA MET A 47 7.12 1.32 -9.46
C MET A 47 7.14 -0.21 -9.32
N ILE A 48 8.13 -0.78 -8.61
CA ILE A 48 8.22 -2.24 -8.43
C ILE A 48 7.21 -2.79 -7.41
N ASN A 49 6.70 -1.96 -6.51
CA ASN A 49 5.75 -2.34 -5.46
C ASN A 49 4.31 -1.88 -5.77
N VAL A 50 4.01 -1.58 -7.04
CA VAL A 50 2.67 -1.16 -7.45
C VAL A 50 1.66 -2.30 -7.19
N VAL A 51 0.56 -1.95 -6.55
CA VAL A 51 -0.59 -2.84 -6.36
C VAL A 51 -1.70 -2.38 -7.30
N SER A 52 -2.23 -3.30 -8.11
CA SER A 52 -3.30 -2.94 -9.06
C SER A 52 -4.63 -2.67 -8.37
N GLU A 53 -5.45 -1.77 -8.92
CA GLU A 53 -6.79 -1.49 -8.40
C GLU A 53 -7.69 -2.73 -8.43
N GLU A 54 -7.52 -3.63 -9.41
CA GLU A 54 -8.26 -4.91 -9.45
C GLU A 54 -7.94 -5.81 -8.24
N GLN A 55 -6.67 -5.88 -7.80
CA GLN A 55 -6.31 -6.64 -6.60
C GLN A 55 -6.91 -6.02 -5.34
N ILE A 56 -6.94 -4.69 -5.27
CA ILE A 56 -7.53 -3.96 -4.14
C ILE A 56 -9.03 -4.21 -4.09
N ASP A 57 -9.74 -4.08 -5.21
CA ASP A 57 -11.19 -4.29 -5.29
C ASP A 57 -11.57 -5.72 -4.92
N LYS A 58 -10.80 -6.72 -5.40
CA LYS A 58 -10.97 -8.13 -5.02
C LYS A 58 -10.86 -8.33 -3.50
N TYR A 59 -9.88 -7.68 -2.86
CA TYR A 59 -9.70 -7.80 -1.42
C TYR A 59 -10.76 -7.03 -0.63
N MET A 60 -11.13 -5.84 -1.10
CA MET A 60 -12.17 -5.01 -0.50
C MET A 60 -13.54 -5.68 -0.53
N ALA A 61 -13.84 -6.51 -1.53
CA ALA A 61 -15.08 -7.28 -1.62
C ALA A 61 -15.20 -8.39 -0.55
N LEU A 62 -14.12 -8.72 0.17
CA LEU A 62 -14.09 -9.75 1.23
C LEU A 62 -14.36 -9.18 2.64
N ILE A 63 -14.46 -7.85 2.81
CA ILE A 63 -14.52 -7.15 4.12
C ILE A 63 -15.58 -6.03 4.16
#